data_AF-A0A969AWW9-F1
#
_entry.id   AF-A0A969AWW9-F1
#
_cell.length_a   1.000
_cell.length_b   1.000
_cell.length_c   1.000
_cell.angle_alpha   90.00
_cell.angle_beta   90.00
_cell.angle_gamma   90.00
#
_symmetry.space_group_name_H-M   'P 1'
#
loop_
_entity.id
_entity.type
_entity.pdbx_description
1 polymer ?
#
loop_
_entity_poly.entity_id
_entity_poly.type
_entity_poly.pdbx_seq_one_letter_code
_entity_poly.pdbx_strand_id
1 'polypeptide(L)'
;RSAERLWCQRQFVLLNPAGVLFGPNSALNLGGSFTATTADSVTFGTGNFGAIATNDYGALVGDPTGFTFSSDAPGSIVNGGNLAVSPGETLQLIGGQVINTGTLAAPGGAIVIAAVEGENRVRIAQDGLVLNLEVATLPNPSATPLPFTPLALPELLTGSGLSDAVGVLVNPNGTVSLTGSAVAIPTQPGIAVASGELLAAGGQVDILGDTVAVIDALVDAAAEFGGGQIRVGGDYLGSGPVPNAQVTYVDRNSVLNANATVDGDGGRIILWSDQATYNYSSLSVRGGVLGGDGGFVETSSAGYLDTRGAPDIGAPAGQGGTWLIDPPDINIGIFGGLNSSTGFVPGPAFSSSIVANANPSNLDIADLDAALASSGTVTVATTFTGLGTGNITFANDFTYSGVAAATLNLFAAGDINFDHAINSGAALNLIANAAGNVNFNSAGTFAINTAGGDVSFTGTEVVIGAGAGGHTINSGTGNVALIGSSGAPGSTGIVINPSWCVEHDQRNNFLDWDRQYQRSRGSRKYHHRWGQRHFDWNRWDWVWG
;
A
#
# COMPACT_ATOMS: atom_id res chain seq x y z
N ARG A 1 -12.19 -48.09 -32.01
CA ARG A 1 -12.48 -47.51 -30.68
C ARG A 1 -11.17 -47.50 -29.91
N SER A 2 -10.45 -46.41 -29.98
CA SER A 2 -9.30 -46.11 -29.13
C SER A 2 -9.16 -44.59 -29.17
N ALA A 3 -10.05 -43.93 -28.43
CA ALA A 3 -9.90 -42.53 -28.12
C ALA A 3 -8.79 -42.46 -27.07
N GLU A 4 -7.57 -42.11 -27.50
CA GLU A 4 -6.53 -41.67 -26.58
C GLU A 4 -6.96 -40.33 -26.01
N ARG A 5 -7.60 -40.38 -24.84
CA ARG A 5 -7.75 -39.23 -23.95
C ARG A 5 -6.38 -38.95 -23.36
N LEU A 6 -5.70 -37.93 -23.87
CA LEU A 6 -4.55 -37.34 -23.21
C LEU A 6 -5.04 -36.60 -21.96
N TRP A 7 -4.89 -37.25 -20.81
CA TRP A 7 -4.96 -36.60 -19.51
C TRP A 7 -3.63 -35.87 -19.31
N CYS A 8 -3.59 -34.58 -19.60
CA CYS A 8 -2.43 -33.77 -19.24
C CYS A 8 -2.56 -33.43 -17.74
N GLN A 9 -1.82 -34.12 -16.87
CA GLN A 9 -1.64 -33.69 -15.47
C GLN A 9 -0.65 -32.52 -15.35
N ARG A 10 -0.61 -31.62 -16.35
CA ARG A 10 0.49 -30.69 -16.55
C ARG A 10 0.00 -29.36 -17.11
N GLN A 11 0.73 -28.33 -16.71
CA GLN A 11 0.60 -26.94 -17.16
C GLN A 11 0.50 -26.81 -18.68
N PHE A 12 -0.42 -25.97 -19.15
CA PHE A 12 -0.57 -25.61 -20.56
C PHE A 12 -0.03 -24.21 -20.81
N VAL A 13 0.86 -24.05 -21.78
CA VAL A 13 1.42 -22.75 -22.18
C VAL A 13 1.02 -22.41 -23.62
N LEU A 14 0.29 -21.31 -23.81
CA LEU A 14 -0.02 -20.70 -25.10
C LEU A 14 0.99 -19.58 -25.39
N LEU A 15 1.94 -19.84 -26.29
CA LEU A 15 2.93 -18.86 -26.75
C LEU A 15 2.52 -18.27 -28.10
N ASN A 16 2.27 -16.96 -28.16
CA ASN A 16 2.02 -16.26 -29.42
C ASN A 16 2.53 -14.81 -29.37
N PRO A 17 3.75 -14.52 -29.91
CA PRO A 17 4.32 -13.17 -29.87
C PRO A 17 3.49 -12.11 -30.61
N ALA A 18 2.63 -12.52 -31.56
CA ALA A 18 1.79 -11.59 -32.31
C ALA A 18 0.63 -10.98 -31.50
N GLY A 19 0.29 -11.58 -30.36
CA GLY A 19 -0.85 -11.19 -29.53
C GLY A 19 -1.89 -12.30 -29.37
N VAL A 20 -2.72 -12.19 -28.34
CA VAL A 20 -3.77 -13.16 -28.00
C VAL A 20 -5.07 -12.44 -27.65
N LEU A 21 -6.18 -12.89 -28.23
CA LEU A 21 -7.52 -12.38 -27.94
C LEU A 21 -8.43 -13.55 -27.52
N PHE A 22 -8.90 -13.52 -26.27
CA PHE A 22 -9.98 -14.39 -25.80
C PHE A 22 -11.29 -13.62 -25.88
N GLY A 23 -12.19 -14.06 -26.76
CA GLY A 23 -13.51 -13.45 -26.93
C GLY A 23 -14.47 -13.76 -25.77
N PRO A 24 -15.67 -13.16 -25.73
CA PRO A 24 -16.61 -13.31 -24.61
C PRO A 24 -17.10 -14.74 -24.35
N ASN A 25 -17.01 -15.61 -25.36
CA ASN A 25 -17.41 -17.02 -25.24
C ASN A 25 -16.21 -17.97 -25.06
N SER A 26 -15.00 -17.44 -24.89
CA SER A 26 -13.81 -18.24 -24.64
C SER A 26 -13.88 -18.86 -23.24
N ALA A 27 -13.53 -20.14 -23.16
CA ALA A 27 -13.44 -20.90 -21.92
C ALA A 27 -12.29 -21.90 -21.97
N LEU A 28 -11.73 -22.22 -20.81
CA LEU A 28 -10.70 -23.26 -20.67
C LEU A 28 -11.34 -24.59 -20.26
N ASN A 29 -10.84 -25.68 -20.81
CA ASN A 29 -11.17 -27.04 -20.39
C ASN A 29 -9.87 -27.82 -20.19
N LEU A 30 -9.23 -27.55 -19.07
CA LEU A 30 -7.90 -28.04 -18.72
C LEU A 30 -7.93 -28.59 -17.28
N GLY A 31 -7.17 -29.66 -17.05
CA GLY A 31 -7.06 -30.29 -15.73
C GLY A 31 -5.90 -29.76 -14.88
N GLY A 32 -5.28 -28.65 -15.26
CA GLY A 32 -4.10 -28.08 -14.59
C GLY A 32 -3.91 -26.60 -14.90
N SER A 33 -2.75 -26.07 -14.51
CA SER A 33 -2.37 -24.66 -14.68
C SER A 33 -2.35 -24.19 -16.15
N PHE A 34 -2.60 -22.90 -16.37
CA PHE A 34 -2.67 -22.26 -17.68
C PHE A 34 -1.79 -21.01 -17.72
N THR A 35 -1.01 -20.86 -18.80
CA THR A 35 -0.26 -19.63 -19.07
C THR A 35 -0.50 -19.21 -20.51
N ALA A 36 -0.97 -17.98 -20.74
CA ALA A 36 -0.93 -17.35 -22.06
C ALA A 36 0.15 -16.27 -22.07
N THR A 37 0.98 -16.26 -23.11
CA THR A 37 2.08 -15.30 -23.21
C THR A 37 2.36 -14.84 -24.64
N THR A 38 2.79 -13.58 -24.76
CA THR A 38 3.29 -12.98 -26.02
C THR A 38 4.81 -12.83 -26.03
N ALA A 39 5.50 -13.57 -25.16
CA ALA A 39 6.95 -13.69 -25.21
C ALA A 39 7.43 -14.31 -26.53
N ASP A 40 8.70 -14.11 -26.86
CA ASP A 40 9.34 -14.73 -28.02
C ASP A 40 9.78 -16.16 -27.74
N SER A 41 10.09 -16.45 -26.47
CA SER A 41 10.46 -17.79 -26.03
C SER A 41 10.15 -18.07 -24.56
N VAL A 42 10.04 -19.35 -24.24
CA VAL A 42 9.79 -19.91 -22.91
C VAL A 42 10.99 -20.77 -22.49
N THR A 43 11.56 -20.50 -21.32
CA THR A 43 12.65 -21.30 -20.74
C THR A 43 12.10 -22.46 -19.91
N PHE A 44 12.70 -23.65 -20.06
CA PHE A 44 12.41 -24.86 -19.27
C PHE A 44 13.72 -25.43 -18.72
N GLY A 45 14.08 -25.10 -17.48
CA GLY A 45 15.39 -25.48 -16.91
C GLY A 45 16.55 -24.93 -17.76
N THR A 46 17.29 -25.82 -18.45
CA THR A 46 18.35 -25.43 -19.39
C THR A 46 17.88 -25.33 -20.85
N GLY A 47 16.67 -25.78 -21.16
CA GLY A 47 16.08 -25.76 -22.50
C GLY A 47 15.32 -24.45 -22.79
N ASN A 48 15.11 -24.16 -24.07
CA ASN A 48 14.35 -23.00 -24.52
C ASN A 48 13.43 -23.38 -25.68
N PHE A 49 12.18 -22.97 -25.60
CA PHE A 49 11.19 -23.10 -26.66
C PHE A 49 10.92 -21.72 -27.25
N GLY A 50 11.37 -21.47 -28.48
CA GLY A 50 11.13 -20.23 -29.22
C GLY A 50 9.96 -20.36 -30.20
N ALA A 51 9.15 -19.30 -30.31
CA ALA A 51 7.97 -19.28 -31.19
C ALA A 51 8.31 -19.43 -32.68
N ILE A 52 9.48 -18.92 -33.08
CA ILE A 52 9.96 -18.88 -34.47
C ILE A 52 11.35 -19.55 -34.62
N ALA A 53 11.80 -20.29 -33.61
CA ALA A 53 13.12 -20.92 -33.58
C ALA A 53 13.05 -22.40 -33.95
N THR A 54 14.19 -22.97 -34.35
CA THR A 54 14.37 -24.42 -34.39
C THR A 54 14.49 -24.93 -32.95
N ASN A 55 13.47 -25.66 -32.48
CA ASN A 55 13.38 -26.12 -31.09
C ASN A 55 13.96 -27.52 -30.90
N ASP A 56 14.74 -27.71 -29.83
CA ASP A 56 15.10 -29.03 -29.30
C ASP A 56 14.08 -29.48 -28.26
N TYR A 57 13.06 -30.21 -28.70
CA TYR A 57 12.00 -30.70 -27.84
C TYR A 57 12.48 -31.68 -26.76
N GLY A 58 13.63 -32.33 -26.96
CA GLY A 58 14.22 -33.24 -25.96
C GLY A 58 14.80 -32.52 -24.74
N ALA A 59 15.12 -31.24 -24.90
CA ALA A 59 15.66 -30.38 -23.84
C ALA A 59 14.57 -29.66 -23.02
N LEU A 60 13.29 -29.77 -23.40
CA LEU A 60 12.16 -29.14 -22.71
C LEU A 60 11.69 -30.03 -21.54
N VAL A 61 12.43 -29.99 -20.44
CA VAL A 61 12.19 -30.81 -19.25
C VAL A 61 11.85 -29.92 -18.06
N GLY A 62 10.80 -30.29 -17.33
CA GLY A 62 10.33 -29.56 -16.14
C GLY A 62 9.28 -28.50 -16.49
N ASP A 63 9.01 -27.63 -15.52
CA ASP A 63 8.06 -26.53 -15.66
C ASP A 63 8.73 -25.29 -16.29
N PRO A 64 7.95 -24.37 -16.89
CA PRO A 64 8.46 -23.10 -17.39
C PRO A 64 9.10 -22.28 -16.26
N THR A 65 10.34 -21.87 -16.47
CA THR A 65 11.10 -21.05 -15.50
C THR A 65 11.32 -19.61 -15.96
N GLY A 66 10.84 -19.24 -17.16
CA GLY A 66 10.91 -17.86 -17.60
C GLY A 66 10.39 -17.62 -19.02
N PHE A 67 10.18 -16.34 -19.32
CA PHE A 67 9.69 -15.82 -20.58
C PHE A 67 10.61 -14.72 -21.08
N THR A 68 10.96 -14.74 -22.35
CA THR A 68 11.86 -13.74 -22.95
C THR A 68 11.09 -12.87 -23.93
N PHE A 69 11.06 -11.56 -23.69
CA PHE A 69 10.50 -10.53 -24.55
C PHE A 69 11.65 -9.77 -25.19
N SER A 70 12.00 -10.14 -26.41
CA SER A 70 13.12 -9.57 -27.13
C SER A 70 12.72 -8.48 -28.13
N SER A 71 11.44 -8.40 -28.50
CA SER A 71 10.89 -7.24 -29.21
C SER A 71 10.78 -6.04 -28.27
N ASP A 72 10.97 -4.84 -28.84
CA ASP A 72 10.70 -3.53 -28.23
C ASP A 72 9.20 -3.25 -28.04
N ALA A 73 8.35 -3.83 -28.89
CA ALA A 73 6.89 -3.74 -28.84
C ALA A 73 6.23 -5.11 -28.80
N PRO A 74 6.32 -5.85 -27.67
CA PRO A 74 5.70 -7.16 -27.53
C PRO A 74 4.17 -7.11 -27.67
N GLY A 75 3.58 -8.19 -28.21
CA GLY A 75 2.15 -8.24 -28.49
C GLY A 75 1.26 -8.15 -27.25
N SER A 76 -0.01 -7.74 -27.45
CA SER A 76 -1.00 -7.61 -26.38
C SER A 76 -1.78 -8.91 -26.11
N ILE A 77 -2.24 -9.09 -24.88
CA ILE A 77 -3.24 -10.09 -24.48
C ILE A 77 -4.51 -9.37 -24.06
N VAL A 78 -5.65 -9.76 -24.61
CA VAL A 78 -6.96 -9.27 -24.20
C VAL A 78 -7.86 -10.45 -23.83
N ASN A 79 -8.42 -10.45 -22.62
CA ASN A 79 -9.41 -11.43 -22.19
C ASN A 79 -10.76 -10.78 -21.93
N GLY A 80 -11.75 -11.10 -22.76
CA GLY A 80 -13.17 -10.86 -22.47
C GLY A 80 -13.95 -12.11 -22.10
N GLY A 81 -13.30 -13.29 -22.09
CA GLY A 81 -13.94 -14.58 -21.80
C GLY A 81 -13.91 -14.98 -20.33
N ASN A 82 -14.39 -16.19 -20.04
CA ASN A 82 -14.35 -16.80 -18.71
C ASN A 82 -13.29 -17.90 -18.68
N LEU A 83 -12.10 -17.56 -18.19
CA LEU A 83 -10.97 -18.48 -18.11
C LEU A 83 -10.84 -19.01 -16.69
N ALA A 84 -11.03 -20.32 -16.50
CA ALA A 84 -10.98 -20.96 -15.20
C ALA A 84 -10.02 -22.17 -15.21
N VAL A 85 -9.27 -22.33 -14.13
CA VAL A 85 -8.45 -23.52 -13.86
C VAL A 85 -8.99 -24.30 -12.66
N SER A 86 -8.51 -25.52 -12.47
CA SER A 86 -8.91 -26.37 -11.34
C SER A 86 -8.41 -25.80 -10.00
N PRO A 87 -9.02 -26.16 -8.85
CA PRO A 87 -8.58 -25.67 -7.56
C PRO A 87 -7.10 -25.96 -7.28
N GLY A 88 -6.39 -24.99 -6.72
CA GLY A 88 -4.95 -25.06 -6.43
C GLY A 88 -4.03 -24.80 -7.63
N GLU A 89 -4.58 -24.62 -8.84
CA GLU A 89 -3.80 -24.36 -10.05
C GLU A 89 -3.57 -22.87 -10.30
N THR A 90 -2.61 -22.55 -11.15
CA THR A 90 -2.28 -21.17 -11.52
C THR A 90 -2.80 -20.79 -12.91
N LEU A 91 -3.33 -19.58 -13.05
CA LEU A 91 -3.72 -18.95 -14.32
C LEU A 91 -2.88 -17.69 -14.53
N GLN A 92 -2.08 -17.65 -15.59
CA GLN A 92 -1.18 -16.53 -15.88
C GLN A 92 -1.44 -15.94 -17.28
N LEU A 93 -1.54 -14.62 -17.36
CA LEU A 93 -1.56 -13.84 -18.61
C LEU A 93 -0.34 -12.90 -18.59
N ILE A 94 0.65 -13.17 -19.43
CA ILE A 94 1.94 -12.45 -19.43
C ILE A 94 2.25 -11.92 -20.82
N GLY A 95 2.10 -10.62 -21.05
CA GLY A 95 2.29 -10.05 -22.38
C GLY A 95 2.92 -8.67 -22.36
N GLY A 96 3.08 -8.07 -23.54
CA GLY A 96 3.54 -6.68 -23.66
C GLY A 96 2.55 -5.71 -23.03
N GLN A 97 1.27 -5.92 -23.32
CA GLN A 97 0.16 -5.27 -22.66
C GLN A 97 -0.88 -6.33 -22.34
N VAL A 98 -1.52 -6.26 -21.17
CA VAL A 98 -2.55 -7.22 -20.77
C VAL A 98 -3.81 -6.49 -20.33
N ILE A 99 -4.96 -6.85 -20.91
CA ILE A 99 -6.26 -6.27 -20.56
C ILE A 99 -7.22 -7.42 -20.24
N ASN A 100 -7.74 -7.45 -19.01
CA ASN A 100 -8.83 -8.32 -18.62
C ASN A 100 -10.12 -7.51 -18.48
N THR A 101 -11.21 -7.98 -19.09
CA THR A 101 -12.57 -7.48 -18.93
C THR A 101 -13.57 -8.60 -18.62
N GLY A 102 -13.16 -9.86 -18.80
CA GLY A 102 -13.94 -11.05 -18.44
C GLY A 102 -13.64 -11.57 -17.04
N THR A 103 -13.79 -12.88 -16.86
CA THR A 103 -13.55 -13.56 -15.58
C THR A 103 -12.29 -14.42 -15.65
N LEU A 104 -11.43 -14.31 -14.64
CA LEU A 104 -10.33 -15.23 -14.35
C LEU A 104 -10.61 -15.94 -13.04
N ALA A 105 -10.58 -17.28 -13.02
CA ALA A 105 -10.85 -18.06 -11.81
C ALA A 105 -9.77 -19.12 -11.53
N ALA A 106 -9.18 -19.06 -10.34
CA ALA A 106 -8.20 -20.02 -9.84
C ALA A 106 -8.41 -20.27 -8.32
N PRO A 107 -9.49 -20.98 -7.92
CA PRO A 107 -9.83 -21.17 -6.50
C PRO A 107 -8.70 -21.85 -5.71
N GLY A 108 -8.27 -21.29 -4.59
CA GLY A 108 -7.14 -21.79 -3.79
C GLY A 108 -5.79 -21.81 -4.52
N GLY A 109 -5.72 -21.24 -5.72
CA GLY A 109 -4.54 -21.18 -6.57
C GLY A 109 -4.07 -19.75 -6.76
N ALA A 110 -3.56 -19.42 -7.95
CA ALA A 110 -3.03 -18.08 -8.22
C ALA A 110 -3.48 -17.53 -9.58
N ILE A 111 -3.78 -16.24 -9.63
CA ILE A 111 -4.02 -15.46 -10.85
C ILE A 111 -2.88 -14.46 -11.01
N VAL A 112 -2.22 -14.45 -12.17
CA VAL A 112 -1.17 -13.49 -12.49
C VAL A 112 -1.52 -12.76 -13.78
N ILE A 113 -1.68 -11.44 -13.71
CA ILE A 113 -1.71 -10.54 -14.87
C ILE A 113 -0.40 -9.75 -14.85
N ALA A 114 0.46 -9.96 -15.85
CA ALA A 114 1.75 -9.28 -15.93
C ALA A 114 1.95 -8.64 -17.30
N ALA A 115 2.16 -7.33 -17.32
CA ALA A 115 2.59 -6.59 -18.49
C ALA A 115 4.10 -6.31 -18.42
N VAL A 116 4.79 -6.49 -19.55
CA VAL A 116 6.25 -6.42 -19.62
C VAL A 116 6.63 -5.41 -20.69
N GLU A 117 7.49 -4.46 -20.34
CA GLU A 117 8.13 -3.63 -21.36
C GLU A 117 8.99 -4.50 -22.29
N GLY A 118 9.13 -4.11 -23.56
CA GLY A 118 10.00 -4.82 -24.49
C GLY A 118 11.45 -4.97 -24.00
N GLU A 119 12.21 -5.85 -24.64
CA GLU A 119 13.63 -6.11 -24.34
C GLU A 119 13.94 -6.62 -22.90
N ASN A 120 12.96 -7.23 -22.26
CA ASN A 120 13.06 -7.78 -20.92
C ASN A 120 12.90 -9.31 -20.86
N ARG A 121 13.42 -9.90 -19.79
CA ARG A 121 13.17 -11.30 -19.42
C ARG A 121 12.40 -11.35 -18.12
N VAL A 122 11.33 -12.13 -18.13
CA VAL A 122 10.59 -12.53 -16.94
C VAL A 122 11.12 -13.87 -16.47
N ARG A 123 11.45 -14.01 -15.19
CA ARG A 123 11.78 -15.29 -14.56
C ARG A 123 10.70 -15.67 -13.58
N ILE A 124 10.30 -16.94 -13.62
CA ILE A 124 9.42 -17.54 -12.63
C ILE A 124 10.30 -18.44 -11.77
N ALA A 125 10.36 -18.18 -10.47
CA ALA A 125 11.02 -19.12 -9.56
C ALA A 125 10.05 -20.23 -9.15
N GLN A 126 10.45 -21.49 -9.36
CA GLN A 126 9.90 -22.67 -8.68
C GLN A 126 10.99 -23.73 -8.45
N ASP A 127 11.29 -23.99 -7.17
CA ASP A 127 10.99 -25.22 -6.42
C ASP A 127 11.58 -25.01 -4.99
N GLY A 128 10.73 -25.03 -3.95
CA GLY A 128 11.15 -24.80 -2.54
C GLY A 128 11.41 -23.34 -2.12
N LEU A 129 11.07 -22.35 -2.96
CA LEU A 129 11.12 -20.91 -2.66
C LEU A 129 9.77 -20.26 -3.04
N VAL A 130 9.40 -19.21 -2.30
CA VAL A 130 8.20 -18.36 -2.53
C VAL A 130 8.17 -17.95 -4.01
N LEU A 131 7.00 -17.98 -4.65
CA LEU A 131 6.83 -17.61 -6.06
C LEU A 131 7.43 -16.20 -6.32
N ASN A 132 8.42 -16.13 -7.20
CA ASN A 132 9.10 -14.89 -7.59
C ASN A 132 8.86 -14.60 -9.08
N LEU A 133 8.53 -13.36 -9.42
CA LEU A 133 8.44 -12.86 -10.80
C LEU A 133 9.50 -11.78 -11.01
N GLU A 134 10.72 -12.14 -11.37
CA GLU A 134 11.80 -11.15 -11.61
C GLU A 134 11.74 -10.67 -13.07
N VAL A 135 11.70 -9.36 -13.30
CA VAL A 135 11.89 -8.74 -14.62
C VAL A 135 13.31 -8.19 -14.71
N ALA A 136 14.10 -8.69 -15.66
CA ALA A 136 15.48 -8.26 -15.87
C ALA A 136 15.70 -7.82 -17.33
N THR A 137 16.42 -6.73 -17.53
CA THR A 137 16.80 -6.26 -18.87
C THR A 137 17.70 -7.28 -19.56
N LEU A 138 17.53 -7.46 -20.87
CA LEU A 138 18.39 -8.36 -21.65
C LEU A 138 19.72 -7.66 -22.00
N PRO A 139 20.89 -8.15 -21.53
CA PRO A 139 22.17 -7.60 -21.96
C PRO A 139 22.43 -8.00 -23.41
N ASN A 140 22.51 -7.00 -24.32
CA ASN A 140 22.60 -7.18 -25.77
C ASN A 140 21.42 -7.98 -26.35
N PRO A 141 20.31 -7.33 -26.76
CA PRO A 141 19.19 -7.99 -27.44
C PRO A 141 19.66 -8.52 -28.79
N SER A 142 20.28 -9.70 -28.75
CA SER A 142 20.76 -10.47 -29.90
C SER A 142 19.70 -11.49 -30.29
N ALA A 143 18.43 -11.11 -30.14
CA ALA A 143 17.34 -11.88 -30.69
C ALA A 143 17.32 -11.67 -32.20
N THR A 144 17.20 -12.77 -32.93
CA THR A 144 16.74 -12.74 -34.30
C THR A 144 15.42 -11.95 -34.34
N PRO A 145 15.35 -10.82 -35.05
CA PRO A 145 14.13 -10.04 -35.15
C PRO A 145 12.96 -10.93 -35.54
N LEU A 146 11.79 -10.74 -34.92
CA LEU A 146 10.58 -11.40 -35.38
C LEU A 146 10.38 -11.12 -36.88
N PRO A 147 9.98 -12.10 -37.71
CA PRO A 147 9.72 -11.88 -39.14
C PRO A 147 8.43 -11.07 -39.39
N PHE A 148 7.79 -10.59 -38.33
CA PHE A 148 6.58 -9.78 -38.32
C PHE A 148 6.67 -8.75 -37.19
N THR A 149 5.86 -7.70 -37.31
CA THR A 149 5.60 -6.75 -36.20
C THR A 149 4.33 -7.22 -35.48
N PRO A 150 4.35 -7.39 -34.15
CA PRO A 150 3.12 -7.65 -33.38
C PRO A 150 2.04 -6.62 -33.69
N LEU A 151 0.77 -7.06 -33.70
CA LEU A 151 -0.37 -6.18 -33.99
C LEU A 151 -0.52 -5.17 -32.86
N ALA A 152 -0.74 -3.90 -33.21
CA ALA A 152 -1.13 -2.91 -32.21
C ALA A 152 -2.51 -3.27 -31.63
N LEU A 153 -2.76 -2.94 -30.37
CA LEU A 153 -4.03 -3.27 -29.69
C LEU A 153 -5.29 -2.87 -30.50
N PRO A 154 -5.39 -1.66 -31.09
CA PRO A 154 -6.54 -1.32 -31.93
C PRO A 154 -6.73 -2.24 -33.14
N GLU A 155 -5.63 -2.69 -33.78
CA GLU A 155 -5.68 -3.59 -34.94
C GLU A 155 -6.10 -5.00 -34.52
N LEU A 156 -5.64 -5.47 -33.36
CA LEU A 156 -6.07 -6.75 -32.77
C LEU A 156 -7.60 -6.76 -32.51
N LEU A 157 -8.13 -5.65 -31.97
CA LEU A 157 -9.55 -5.51 -31.65
C LEU A 157 -10.43 -5.32 -32.89
N THR A 158 -9.99 -4.52 -33.85
CA THR A 158 -10.78 -4.22 -35.06
C THR A 158 -10.69 -5.30 -36.12
N GLY A 159 -9.54 -5.99 -36.23
CA GLY A 159 -9.33 -7.10 -37.17
C GLY A 159 -10.22 -8.32 -36.91
N SER A 160 -10.81 -8.43 -35.72
CA SER A 160 -11.72 -9.52 -35.32
C SER A 160 -13.21 -9.15 -35.40
N GLY A 161 -13.57 -7.87 -35.59
CA GLY A 161 -14.97 -7.41 -35.55
C GLY A 161 -15.61 -7.50 -34.17
N LEU A 162 -14.81 -7.61 -33.11
CA LEU A 162 -15.24 -7.87 -31.72
C LEU A 162 -15.11 -6.66 -30.79
N SER A 163 -14.87 -5.44 -31.32
CA SER A 163 -14.61 -4.24 -30.49
C SER A 163 -15.67 -4.03 -29.41
N ASP A 164 -16.95 -4.26 -29.70
CA ASP A 164 -18.00 -4.07 -28.68
C ASP A 164 -18.22 -5.30 -27.79
N ALA A 165 -17.75 -6.48 -28.21
CA ALA A 165 -18.05 -7.76 -27.58
C ALA A 165 -17.07 -8.15 -26.47
N VAL A 166 -15.92 -7.49 -26.40
CA VAL A 166 -14.84 -7.76 -25.42
C VAL A 166 -14.82 -6.68 -24.32
N GLY A 167 -15.77 -5.75 -24.31
CA GLY A 167 -15.82 -4.67 -23.32
C GLY A 167 -14.73 -3.61 -23.51
N VAL A 168 -14.19 -3.47 -24.73
CA VAL A 168 -13.06 -2.58 -25.04
C VAL A 168 -13.29 -1.82 -26.36
N LEU A 169 -13.56 -0.52 -26.29
CA LEU A 169 -13.81 0.35 -27.43
C LEU A 169 -12.52 0.91 -28.02
N VAL A 170 -12.42 0.97 -29.36
CA VAL A 170 -11.36 1.71 -30.06
C VAL A 170 -11.87 3.12 -30.39
N ASN A 171 -11.18 4.14 -29.88
CA ASN A 171 -11.56 5.54 -30.09
C ASN A 171 -11.07 6.09 -31.44
N PRO A 172 -11.70 7.15 -31.98
CA PRO A 172 -11.28 7.76 -33.26
C PRO A 172 -9.85 8.31 -33.27
N ASN A 173 -9.27 8.61 -32.11
CA ASN A 173 -7.90 9.11 -31.95
C ASN A 173 -6.86 7.98 -31.82
N GLY A 174 -7.25 6.71 -31.98
CA GLY A 174 -6.37 5.55 -31.92
C GLY A 174 -6.09 5.00 -30.52
N THR A 175 -6.62 5.63 -29.45
CA THR A 175 -6.57 5.06 -28.10
C THR A 175 -7.68 4.04 -27.91
N VAL A 176 -7.57 3.27 -26.84
CA VAL A 176 -8.57 2.26 -26.46
C VAL A 176 -9.27 2.72 -25.18
N SER A 177 -10.52 2.34 -24.92
CA SER A 177 -11.25 2.60 -23.67
C SER A 177 -11.97 1.35 -23.20
N LEU A 178 -12.21 1.20 -21.90
CA LEU A 178 -13.15 0.17 -21.42
C LEU A 178 -14.60 0.60 -21.71
N THR A 179 -15.45 -0.34 -22.13
CA THR A 179 -16.88 -0.08 -22.32
C THR A 179 -17.52 0.27 -20.98
N GLY A 180 -18.26 1.37 -20.90
CA GLY A 180 -18.89 1.83 -19.66
C GLY A 180 -17.99 2.67 -18.75
N SER A 181 -16.69 2.80 -19.08
CA SER A 181 -15.76 3.69 -18.41
C SER A 181 -15.22 4.74 -19.39
N ALA A 182 -14.99 5.96 -18.91
CA ALA A 182 -14.37 7.02 -19.70
C ALA A 182 -12.83 6.93 -19.70
N VAL A 183 -12.26 5.90 -19.05
CA VAL A 183 -10.81 5.71 -18.94
C VAL A 183 -10.23 5.26 -20.27
N ALA A 184 -9.39 6.11 -20.86
CA ALA A 184 -8.62 5.75 -22.03
C ALA A 184 -7.37 4.95 -21.62
N ILE A 185 -7.18 3.79 -22.23
CA ILE A 185 -6.02 2.91 -22.11
C ILE A 185 -4.99 3.29 -23.18
N PRO A 186 -3.74 3.60 -22.80
CA PRO A 186 -2.63 3.74 -23.73
C PRO A 186 -2.36 2.42 -24.47
N THR A 187 -1.75 2.45 -25.65
CA THR A 187 -1.45 1.23 -26.44
C THR A 187 0.03 0.86 -26.40
N GLN A 188 0.77 1.32 -25.39
CA GLN A 188 2.19 1.01 -25.22
C GLN A 188 2.40 -0.27 -24.37
N PRO A 189 3.54 -0.95 -24.51
CA PRO A 189 3.91 -2.07 -23.65
C PRO A 189 4.14 -1.63 -22.19
N GLY A 190 4.05 -2.56 -21.25
CA GLY A 190 4.20 -2.31 -19.82
C GLY A 190 2.89 -2.03 -19.07
N ILE A 191 1.74 -1.97 -19.76
CA ILE A 191 0.44 -1.73 -19.11
C ILE A 191 -0.33 -3.01 -18.81
N ALA A 192 -0.71 -3.18 -17.55
CA ALA A 192 -1.72 -4.14 -17.13
C ALA A 192 -3.02 -3.42 -16.74
N VAL A 193 -4.14 -3.84 -17.34
CA VAL A 193 -5.49 -3.39 -16.98
C VAL A 193 -6.31 -4.58 -16.50
N ALA A 194 -6.80 -4.51 -15.26
CA ALA A 194 -7.72 -5.48 -14.70
C ALA A 194 -9.11 -4.85 -14.53
N SER A 195 -10.10 -5.44 -15.19
CA SER A 195 -11.52 -5.17 -15.06
C SER A 195 -12.27 -6.50 -15.00
N GLY A 196 -13.57 -6.50 -14.69
CA GLY A 196 -14.33 -7.73 -14.54
C GLY A 196 -14.00 -8.46 -13.23
N GLU A 197 -13.88 -9.79 -13.27
CA GLU A 197 -13.77 -10.62 -12.06
C GLU A 197 -12.46 -11.41 -12.02
N LEU A 198 -11.71 -11.30 -10.93
CA LEU A 198 -10.53 -12.11 -10.62
C LEU A 198 -10.81 -12.89 -9.33
N LEU A 199 -11.08 -14.19 -9.45
CA LEU A 199 -11.59 -15.04 -8.37
C LEU A 199 -10.55 -16.08 -7.96
N ALA A 200 -9.85 -15.84 -6.85
CA ALA A 200 -8.81 -16.72 -6.31
C ALA A 200 -9.05 -16.99 -4.82
N ALA A 201 -10.22 -17.54 -4.49
CA ALA A 201 -10.65 -17.78 -3.10
C ALA A 201 -9.54 -18.44 -2.24
N GLY A 202 -9.07 -17.74 -1.20
CA GLY A 202 -7.98 -18.19 -0.30
C GLY A 202 -6.60 -18.31 -0.96
N GLY A 203 -6.50 -17.93 -2.23
CA GLY A 203 -5.31 -17.98 -3.06
C GLY A 203 -4.69 -16.61 -3.26
N GLN A 204 -4.07 -16.40 -4.42
CA GLN A 204 -3.29 -15.22 -4.72
C GLN A 204 -3.74 -14.53 -6.01
N VAL A 205 -3.73 -13.20 -6.03
CA VAL A 205 -3.89 -12.38 -7.24
C VAL A 205 -2.75 -11.38 -7.34
N ASP A 206 -2.00 -11.43 -8.44
CA ASP A 206 -0.95 -10.45 -8.77
C ASP A 206 -1.31 -9.71 -10.06
N ILE A 207 -1.31 -8.37 -10.00
CA ILE A 207 -1.53 -7.49 -11.15
C ILE A 207 -0.33 -6.56 -11.27
N LEU A 208 0.51 -6.80 -12.28
CA LEU A 208 1.87 -6.28 -12.38
C LEU A 208 2.13 -5.66 -13.76
N GLY A 209 2.93 -4.61 -13.81
CA GLY A 209 3.34 -3.89 -15.02
C GLY A 209 4.10 -2.63 -14.66
N ASP A 210 4.66 -1.93 -15.65
CA ASP A 210 5.19 -0.57 -15.46
C ASP A 210 4.06 0.39 -15.05
N THR A 211 2.88 0.23 -15.65
CA THR A 211 1.67 0.93 -15.26
C THR A 211 0.55 -0.07 -15.03
N VAL A 212 -0.10 0.02 -13.87
CA VAL A 212 -1.21 -0.87 -13.49
C VAL A 212 -2.49 -0.06 -13.28
N ALA A 213 -3.58 -0.51 -13.89
CA ALA A 213 -4.90 0.04 -13.69
C ALA A 213 -5.91 -1.05 -13.32
N VAL A 214 -6.62 -0.87 -12.21
CA VAL A 214 -7.73 -1.72 -11.78
C VAL A 214 -9.00 -0.88 -11.84
N ILE A 215 -9.92 -1.26 -12.74
CA ILE A 215 -11.05 -0.42 -13.15
C ILE A 215 -12.32 -1.26 -13.16
N ASP A 216 -13.30 -0.87 -12.36
CA ASP A 216 -14.59 -1.58 -12.23
C ASP A 216 -14.37 -3.10 -12.09
N ALA A 217 -13.46 -3.47 -11.19
CA ALA A 217 -13.03 -4.85 -11.00
C ALA A 217 -13.46 -5.40 -9.64
N LEU A 218 -13.90 -6.66 -9.61
CA LEU A 218 -13.94 -7.47 -8.41
C LEU A 218 -12.68 -8.34 -8.35
N VAL A 219 -11.80 -8.06 -7.41
CA VAL A 219 -10.65 -8.92 -7.10
C VAL A 219 -10.92 -9.60 -5.78
N ASP A 220 -11.26 -10.89 -5.83
CA ASP A 220 -11.75 -11.65 -4.69
C ASP A 220 -10.84 -12.83 -4.36
N ALA A 221 -10.14 -12.72 -3.24
CA ALA A 221 -9.32 -13.74 -2.63
C ALA A 221 -9.88 -14.20 -1.27
N ALA A 222 -11.14 -13.90 -0.94
CA ALA A 222 -11.75 -14.31 0.32
C ALA A 222 -11.93 -15.84 0.43
N ALA A 223 -11.85 -16.36 1.65
CA ALA A 223 -12.06 -17.78 1.93
C ALA A 223 -12.55 -18.03 3.36
N GLU A 224 -13.02 -19.25 3.62
CA GLU A 224 -13.66 -19.60 4.90
C GLU A 224 -12.69 -19.55 6.09
N PHE A 225 -11.46 -20.05 5.92
CA PHE A 225 -10.51 -20.31 7.00
C PHE A 225 -9.24 -19.44 6.93
N GLY A 226 -9.35 -18.27 6.32
CA GLY A 226 -8.24 -17.34 6.13
C GLY A 226 -8.35 -16.64 4.78
N GLY A 227 -8.16 -15.33 4.76
CA GLY A 227 -8.14 -14.56 3.51
C GLY A 227 -6.88 -14.81 2.68
N GLY A 228 -6.99 -14.68 1.36
CA GLY A 228 -5.88 -14.79 0.42
C GLY A 228 -5.02 -13.52 0.31
N GLN A 229 -4.21 -13.43 -0.75
CA GLN A 229 -3.32 -12.30 -1.01
C GLN A 229 -3.67 -11.60 -2.33
N ILE A 230 -3.67 -10.28 -2.33
CA ILE A 230 -3.82 -9.43 -3.53
C ILE A 230 -2.63 -8.46 -3.58
N ARG A 231 -1.88 -8.46 -4.67
CA ARG A 231 -0.80 -7.50 -4.95
C ARG A 231 -1.08 -6.75 -6.25
N VAL A 232 -1.05 -5.43 -6.19
CA VAL A 232 -1.25 -4.55 -7.34
C VAL A 232 -0.06 -3.59 -7.42
N GLY A 233 0.70 -3.71 -8.51
CA GLY A 233 1.82 -2.83 -8.81
C GLY A 233 3.08 -3.04 -7.97
N GLY A 234 3.14 -3.97 -7.03
CA GLY A 234 4.40 -4.28 -6.33
C GLY A 234 4.22 -5.17 -5.11
N ASP A 235 5.32 -5.42 -4.41
CA ASP A 235 5.32 -6.14 -3.13
C ASP A 235 5.30 -5.18 -1.93
N TYR A 236 5.31 -5.77 -0.74
CA TYR A 236 5.42 -5.07 0.53
C TYR A 236 6.56 -4.05 0.51
N LEU A 237 6.25 -2.78 0.80
CA LEU A 237 7.23 -1.68 0.79
C LEU A 237 8.01 -1.55 -0.53
N GLY A 238 7.44 -2.00 -1.65
CA GLY A 238 8.14 -2.04 -2.95
C GLY A 238 9.39 -2.92 -2.93
N SER A 239 9.48 -3.81 -1.95
CA SER A 239 10.65 -4.60 -1.65
C SER A 239 10.28 -6.05 -1.78
N GLY A 240 10.72 -6.68 -2.85
CA GLY A 240 10.34 -8.05 -3.10
C GLY A 240 10.76 -8.55 -4.46
N PRO A 241 10.37 -9.79 -4.76
CA PRO A 241 10.73 -10.44 -6.00
C PRO A 241 9.87 -10.00 -7.20
N VAL A 242 8.70 -9.39 -6.98
CA VAL A 242 7.84 -8.88 -8.07
C VAL A 242 8.28 -7.48 -8.48
N PRO A 243 8.13 -7.10 -9.77
CA PRO A 243 8.45 -5.75 -10.24
C PRO A 243 7.50 -4.72 -9.62
N ASN A 244 8.03 -3.51 -9.40
CA ASN A 244 7.22 -2.37 -9.02
C ASN A 244 6.73 -1.62 -10.25
N ALA A 245 5.47 -1.19 -10.23
CA ALA A 245 4.89 -0.27 -11.18
C ALA A 245 5.42 1.14 -10.91
N GLN A 246 5.61 1.95 -11.95
CA GLN A 246 5.78 3.38 -11.81
C GLN A 246 4.46 4.03 -11.36
N VAL A 247 3.33 3.58 -11.92
CA VAL A 247 2.00 4.11 -11.58
C VAL A 247 1.01 2.99 -11.28
N THR A 248 0.34 3.08 -10.15
CA THR A 248 -0.78 2.20 -9.77
C THR A 248 -2.05 3.03 -9.61
N TYR A 249 -3.08 2.69 -10.38
CA TYR A 249 -4.40 3.31 -10.30
C TYR A 249 -5.46 2.26 -10.00
N VAL A 250 -6.25 2.48 -8.96
CA VAL A 250 -7.39 1.63 -8.60
C VAL A 250 -8.62 2.54 -8.46
N ASP A 251 -9.63 2.33 -9.31
CA ASP A 251 -10.78 3.20 -9.38
C ASP A 251 -11.79 2.96 -8.24
N ARG A 252 -12.81 3.82 -8.17
CA ARG A 252 -13.81 3.80 -7.09
C ARG A 252 -14.87 2.72 -7.19
N ASN A 253 -15.00 2.09 -8.35
CA ASN A 253 -15.95 1.01 -8.56
C ASN A 253 -15.30 -0.35 -8.28
N SER A 254 -13.98 -0.38 -8.13
CA SER A 254 -13.24 -1.59 -7.82
C SER A 254 -13.37 -2.00 -6.35
N VAL A 255 -13.44 -3.31 -6.13
CA VAL A 255 -13.50 -3.97 -4.83
C VAL A 255 -12.39 -5.01 -4.76
N LEU A 256 -11.51 -4.87 -3.75
CA LEU A 256 -10.49 -5.86 -3.44
C LEU A 256 -10.84 -6.50 -2.10
N ASN A 257 -11.13 -7.79 -2.13
CA ASN A 257 -11.64 -8.54 -0.98
C ASN A 257 -10.70 -9.71 -0.66
N ALA A 258 -10.12 -9.71 0.54
CA ALA A 258 -9.35 -10.82 1.07
C ALA A 258 -9.80 -11.16 2.50
N ASN A 259 -11.12 -11.23 2.71
CA ASN A 259 -11.71 -11.57 4.01
C ASN A 259 -11.55 -13.06 4.36
N ALA A 260 -11.44 -13.36 5.65
CA ALA A 260 -11.87 -14.64 6.19
C ALA A 260 -13.38 -14.59 6.48
N THR A 261 -14.13 -15.58 6.02
CA THR A 261 -15.61 -15.55 6.12
C THR A 261 -16.18 -16.38 7.25
N VAL A 262 -15.42 -17.33 7.82
CA VAL A 262 -15.88 -18.21 8.90
C VAL A 262 -14.97 -18.14 10.13
N ASP A 263 -13.80 -18.75 10.09
CA ASP A 263 -12.90 -18.92 11.25
C ASP A 263 -11.45 -18.87 10.77
N GLY A 264 -10.85 -17.69 10.84
CA GLY A 264 -9.49 -17.44 10.35
C GLY A 264 -9.19 -15.95 10.24
N ASP A 265 -7.90 -15.64 10.07
CA ASP A 265 -7.45 -14.26 9.96
C ASP A 265 -7.76 -13.67 8.59
N GLY A 266 -7.98 -12.37 8.56
CA GLY A 266 -8.05 -11.64 7.30
C GLY A 266 -6.77 -11.76 6.48
N GLY A 267 -6.92 -11.66 5.17
CA GLY A 267 -5.83 -11.79 4.21
C GLY A 267 -4.98 -10.53 4.06
N ARG A 268 -4.33 -10.41 2.90
CA ARG A 268 -3.38 -9.33 2.62
C ARG A 268 -3.71 -8.60 1.32
N ILE A 269 -3.74 -7.27 1.35
CA ILE A 269 -3.83 -6.43 0.15
C ILE A 269 -2.64 -5.46 0.12
N ILE A 270 -1.95 -5.37 -1.00
CA ILE A 270 -0.82 -4.45 -1.21
C ILE A 270 -1.06 -3.66 -2.51
N LEU A 271 -1.08 -2.34 -2.38
CA LEU A 271 -1.06 -1.40 -3.50
C LEU A 271 0.26 -0.61 -3.42
N TRP A 272 1.10 -0.73 -4.44
CA TRP A 272 2.43 -0.11 -4.47
C TRP A 272 2.74 0.56 -5.82
N SER A 273 3.57 1.59 -5.79
CA SER A 273 4.20 2.17 -6.98
C SER A 273 5.50 2.93 -6.65
N ASP A 274 6.39 3.08 -7.62
CA ASP A 274 7.60 3.90 -7.48
C ASP A 274 7.35 5.41 -7.69
N GLN A 275 6.38 5.81 -8.53
CA GLN A 275 6.09 7.24 -8.78
C GLN A 275 4.76 7.70 -8.19
N ALA A 276 3.65 6.99 -8.44
CA ALA A 276 2.35 7.44 -7.96
C ALA A 276 1.34 6.31 -7.77
N THR A 277 0.75 6.24 -6.57
CA THR A 277 -0.40 5.36 -6.28
C THR A 277 -1.63 6.22 -6.06
N TYR A 278 -2.67 5.90 -6.82
CA TYR A 278 -3.99 6.49 -6.74
C TYR A 278 -4.98 5.39 -6.40
N ASN A 279 -5.38 5.31 -5.13
CA ASN A 279 -6.35 4.33 -4.66
C ASN A 279 -7.66 5.02 -4.30
N TYR A 280 -8.74 4.63 -4.97
CA TYR A 280 -10.09 5.10 -4.67
C TYR A 280 -11.05 3.95 -4.37
N SER A 281 -10.53 2.74 -4.17
CA SER A 281 -11.31 1.49 -4.14
C SER A 281 -11.83 1.12 -2.76
N SER A 282 -12.71 0.11 -2.71
CA SER A 282 -13.10 -0.54 -1.45
C SER A 282 -12.16 -1.70 -1.16
N LEU A 283 -11.47 -1.65 -0.02
CA LEU A 283 -10.52 -2.66 0.44
C LEU A 283 -11.06 -3.38 1.69
N SER A 284 -10.99 -4.72 1.75
CA SER A 284 -11.47 -5.49 2.89
C SER A 284 -10.57 -6.69 3.20
N VAL A 285 -10.13 -6.80 4.46
CA VAL A 285 -9.29 -7.89 4.99
C VAL A 285 -9.79 -8.32 6.37
N ARG A 286 -11.09 -8.52 6.52
CA ARG A 286 -11.72 -8.86 7.80
C ARG A 286 -11.37 -10.25 8.30
N GLY A 287 -11.26 -10.37 9.62
CA GLY A 287 -11.22 -11.66 10.31
C GLY A 287 -12.60 -12.36 10.31
N GLY A 288 -12.59 -13.68 10.50
CA GLY A 288 -13.77 -14.52 10.49
C GLY A 288 -14.79 -14.18 11.59
N VAL A 289 -16.06 -14.51 11.34
CA VAL A 289 -17.16 -14.24 12.29
C VAL A 289 -17.13 -15.12 13.53
N LEU A 290 -16.48 -16.30 13.47
CA LEU A 290 -16.33 -17.23 14.58
C LEU A 290 -14.97 -17.12 15.27
N GLY A 291 -13.97 -16.54 14.61
CA GLY A 291 -12.60 -16.44 15.10
C GLY A 291 -11.65 -15.84 14.06
N GLY A 292 -10.48 -15.40 14.54
CA GLY A 292 -9.41 -14.78 13.75
C GLY A 292 -9.35 -13.26 13.87
N ASP A 293 -8.17 -12.71 13.61
CA ASP A 293 -7.87 -11.28 13.62
C ASP A 293 -8.07 -10.65 12.23
N GLY A 294 -8.12 -9.33 12.18
CA GLY A 294 -8.13 -8.60 10.92
C GLY A 294 -6.78 -8.72 10.22
N GLY A 295 -6.81 -8.67 8.89
CA GLY A 295 -5.65 -8.83 8.04
C GLY A 295 -4.84 -7.54 7.86
N PHE A 296 -4.11 -7.47 6.75
CA PHE A 296 -3.17 -6.40 6.47
C PHE A 296 -3.47 -5.71 5.14
N VAL A 297 -3.52 -4.38 5.17
CA VAL A 297 -3.58 -3.53 3.96
C VAL A 297 -2.37 -2.62 3.91
N GLU A 298 -1.73 -2.52 2.75
CA GLU A 298 -0.77 -1.47 2.42
C GLU A 298 -1.27 -0.64 1.24
N THR A 299 -1.22 0.69 1.40
CA THR A 299 -1.39 1.64 0.31
C THR A 299 -0.23 2.63 0.34
N SER A 300 0.74 2.45 -0.55
CA SER A 300 2.03 3.15 -0.45
C SER A 300 2.56 3.56 -1.81
N SER A 301 3.54 4.48 -1.81
CA SER A 301 4.25 4.89 -3.01
C SER A 301 5.59 5.49 -2.64
N ALA A 302 6.67 5.14 -3.35
CA ALA A 302 7.95 5.82 -3.17
C ALA A 302 7.94 7.29 -3.63
N GLY A 303 6.91 7.70 -4.39
CA GLY A 303 6.71 9.06 -4.89
C GLY A 303 5.50 9.76 -4.28
N TYR A 304 4.36 9.73 -4.94
CA TYR A 304 3.12 10.36 -4.48
C TYR A 304 2.04 9.33 -4.14
N LEU A 305 1.28 9.58 -3.07
CA LEU A 305 0.11 8.78 -2.69
C LEU A 305 -1.14 9.66 -2.57
N ASP A 306 -2.19 9.27 -3.27
CA ASP A 306 -3.57 9.73 -3.01
C ASP A 306 -4.42 8.49 -2.76
N THR A 307 -4.68 8.23 -1.48
CA THR A 307 -5.49 7.08 -1.06
C THR A 307 -6.77 7.58 -0.41
N ARG A 308 -7.91 7.07 -0.89
CA ARG A 308 -9.26 7.38 -0.42
C ARG A 308 -9.99 6.09 -0.09
N GLY A 309 -10.84 6.17 0.92
CA GLY A 309 -11.57 5.03 1.43
C GLY A 309 -10.77 4.29 2.48
N ALA A 310 -11.30 4.29 3.70
CA ALA A 310 -10.81 3.43 4.76
C ALA A 310 -10.91 1.95 4.36
N PRO A 311 -9.83 1.16 4.49
CA PRO A 311 -9.95 -0.29 4.40
C PRO A 311 -10.75 -0.84 5.59
N ASP A 312 -11.61 -1.82 5.33
CA ASP A 312 -12.25 -2.60 6.40
C ASP A 312 -11.27 -3.68 6.89
N ILE A 313 -10.59 -3.34 7.98
CA ILE A 313 -9.61 -4.19 8.67
C ILE A 313 -10.22 -4.83 9.94
N GLY A 314 -11.54 -4.84 10.10
CA GLY A 314 -12.17 -5.28 11.35
C GLY A 314 -12.19 -6.80 11.55
N ALA A 315 -12.25 -7.23 12.82
CA ALA A 315 -12.50 -8.63 13.18
C ALA A 315 -13.63 -8.72 14.21
N PRO A 316 -14.75 -9.42 13.92
CA PRO A 316 -15.86 -9.55 14.85
C PRO A 316 -15.52 -10.31 16.14
N ALA A 317 -14.60 -11.28 16.05
CA ALA A 317 -14.24 -12.19 17.14
C ALA A 317 -12.76 -12.10 17.57
N GLY A 318 -12.00 -11.17 17.00
CA GLY A 318 -10.56 -10.98 17.22
C GLY A 318 -10.18 -9.50 17.31
N GLN A 319 -8.89 -9.22 17.16
CA GLN A 319 -8.37 -7.85 17.05
C GLN A 319 -8.51 -7.32 15.63
N GLY A 320 -8.68 -6.00 15.50
CA GLY A 320 -8.61 -5.36 14.19
C GLY A 320 -7.21 -5.51 13.58
N GLY A 321 -7.17 -5.50 12.26
CA GLY A 321 -5.98 -5.65 11.44
C GLY A 321 -5.13 -4.39 11.38
N THR A 322 -4.27 -4.32 10.37
CA THR A 322 -3.34 -3.20 10.17
C THR A 322 -3.51 -2.55 8.81
N TRP A 323 -3.53 -1.22 8.78
CA TRP A 323 -3.38 -0.43 7.56
C TRP A 323 -2.05 0.33 7.59
N LEU A 324 -1.16 0.04 6.64
CA LEU A 324 0.10 0.73 6.42
C LEU A 324 -0.02 1.74 5.27
N ILE A 325 0.46 2.95 5.53
CA ILE A 325 0.51 4.07 4.59
C ILE A 325 1.94 4.58 4.59
N ASP A 326 2.65 4.48 3.47
CA ASP A 326 4.07 4.87 3.37
C ASP A 326 4.40 5.73 2.14
N PRO A 327 4.17 7.06 2.19
CA PRO A 327 4.68 8.02 1.20
C PRO A 327 5.87 8.87 1.71
N PRO A 328 6.55 9.66 0.86
CA PRO A 328 7.68 10.50 1.30
C PRO A 328 7.31 11.67 2.23
N ASP A 329 6.18 12.32 2.00
CA ASP A 329 5.57 13.25 2.97
C ASP A 329 4.06 13.06 2.94
N ILE A 330 3.40 13.31 4.07
CA ILE A 330 1.95 13.18 4.17
C ILE A 330 1.31 14.25 5.05
N ASN A 331 0.22 14.81 4.53
CA ASN A 331 -0.73 15.60 5.29
C ASN A 331 -1.92 14.72 5.68
N ILE A 332 -2.30 14.79 6.94
CA ILE A 332 -3.50 14.16 7.50
C ILE A 332 -4.53 15.28 7.72
N GLY A 333 -5.60 15.31 6.95
CA GLY A 333 -6.52 16.46 6.90
C GLY A 333 -7.86 16.16 6.25
N ILE A 334 -8.65 17.20 5.96
CA ILE A 334 -9.94 17.07 5.29
C ILE A 334 -9.74 17.18 3.79
N PHE A 335 -9.92 16.07 3.06
CA PHE A 335 -9.74 16.02 1.62
C PHE A 335 -10.98 15.50 0.86
N GLY A 336 -12.02 15.04 1.57
CA GLY A 336 -13.35 14.74 1.06
C GLY A 336 -13.67 13.26 0.76
N GLY A 337 -12.97 12.31 1.39
CA GLY A 337 -13.23 10.86 1.32
C GLY A 337 -13.29 10.28 -0.10
N LEU A 338 -13.90 9.09 -0.27
CA LEU A 338 -14.03 8.33 -1.54
C LEU A 338 -14.65 9.13 -2.70
N ASN A 339 -15.57 10.05 -2.40
CA ASN A 339 -16.32 10.77 -3.43
C ASN A 339 -15.59 12.00 -3.97
N SER A 340 -14.49 12.42 -3.34
CA SER A 340 -13.73 13.61 -3.76
C SER A 340 -12.48 13.18 -4.52
N SER A 341 -12.37 13.60 -5.79
CA SER A 341 -11.13 13.42 -6.56
C SER A 341 -10.24 14.64 -6.36
N THR A 342 -8.92 14.42 -6.26
CA THR A 342 -7.89 15.47 -6.30
C THR A 342 -7.71 16.08 -7.70
N GLY A 343 -8.66 15.87 -8.61
CA GLY A 343 -8.53 16.24 -10.02
C GLY A 343 -7.69 15.26 -10.85
N PHE A 344 -7.28 14.11 -10.30
CA PHE A 344 -6.76 13.01 -11.13
C PHE A 344 -7.86 12.55 -12.09
N VAL A 345 -7.64 12.78 -13.38
CA VAL A 345 -8.44 12.25 -14.47
C VAL A 345 -7.57 11.20 -15.16
N PRO A 346 -7.87 9.90 -15.01
CA PRO A 346 -7.15 8.86 -15.74
C PRO A 346 -7.24 9.12 -17.24
N GLY A 347 -6.09 9.37 -17.87
CA GLY A 347 -5.95 9.62 -19.30
C GLY A 347 -5.11 8.54 -19.99
N PRO A 348 -4.92 8.64 -21.31
CA PRO A 348 -4.24 7.64 -22.15
C PRO A 348 -2.72 7.54 -21.93
N ALA A 349 -2.22 7.91 -20.75
CA ALA A 349 -0.87 7.58 -20.29
C ALA A 349 -0.85 7.11 -18.83
N PHE A 350 -1.98 7.19 -18.11
CA PHE A 350 -2.03 7.22 -16.64
C PHE A 350 -1.02 8.21 -16.00
N SER A 351 -0.38 9.06 -16.81
CA SER A 351 0.59 10.05 -16.39
C SER A 351 -0.20 11.21 -15.81
N SER A 352 -0.19 11.34 -14.50
CA SER A 352 -0.76 12.54 -13.94
C SER A 352 0.20 13.70 -14.20
N SER A 353 -0.30 14.76 -14.84
CA SER A 353 0.34 16.09 -14.80
C SER A 353 0.47 16.62 -13.34
N ILE A 354 -0.13 15.90 -12.39
CA ILE A 354 -0.15 16.14 -10.95
C ILE A 354 1.14 15.68 -10.25
N VAL A 355 1.84 14.62 -10.72
CA VAL A 355 3.03 14.08 -10.01
C VAL A 355 4.15 15.11 -9.87
N ALA A 356 4.32 16.01 -10.84
CA ALA A 356 5.44 16.97 -10.85
C ALA A 356 5.38 18.00 -9.69
N ASN A 357 4.25 18.17 -8.99
CA ASN A 357 4.11 19.14 -7.89
C ASN A 357 3.25 18.65 -6.71
N ALA A 358 2.78 17.40 -6.68
CA ALA A 358 1.80 16.95 -5.69
C ALA A 358 2.38 16.46 -4.37
N ASN A 359 3.54 16.96 -3.91
CA ASN A 359 4.00 16.69 -2.55
C ASN A 359 3.51 17.85 -1.64
N PRO A 360 2.87 17.57 -0.48
CA PRO A 360 2.74 16.28 0.20
C PRO A 360 1.57 15.40 -0.26
N SER A 361 1.69 14.09 -0.01
CA SER A 361 0.60 13.12 -0.11
C SER A 361 -0.51 13.43 0.88
N ASN A 362 -1.72 12.91 0.65
CA ASN A 362 -2.88 13.26 1.46
C ASN A 362 -3.58 12.02 2.03
N LEU A 363 -3.86 12.03 3.33
CA LEU A 363 -4.72 11.06 4.03
C LEU A 363 -5.92 11.79 4.63
N ASP A 364 -7.13 11.36 4.27
CA ASP A 364 -8.36 11.93 4.81
C ASP A 364 -8.58 11.50 6.27
N ILE A 365 -8.89 12.45 7.16
CA ILE A 365 -9.14 12.17 8.57
C ILE A 365 -10.37 11.28 8.80
N ALA A 366 -11.37 11.31 7.92
CA ALA A 366 -12.52 10.42 8.03
C ALA A 366 -12.15 8.98 7.66
N ASP A 367 -11.26 8.80 6.68
CA ASP A 367 -10.75 7.48 6.33
C ASP A 367 -9.84 6.92 7.43
N LEU A 368 -8.99 7.77 8.03
CA LEU A 368 -8.19 7.42 9.22
C LEU A 368 -9.08 6.98 10.40
N ASP A 369 -10.13 7.76 10.71
CA ASP A 369 -11.07 7.43 11.80
C ASP A 369 -11.79 6.11 11.54
N ALA A 370 -12.32 5.90 10.34
CA ALA A 370 -13.05 4.69 9.99
C ALA A 370 -12.17 3.42 10.06
N ALA A 371 -10.90 3.49 9.64
CA ALA A 371 -9.97 2.38 9.78
C ALA A 371 -9.66 2.07 11.26
N LEU A 372 -9.39 3.10 12.07
CA LEU A 372 -9.18 2.94 13.52
C LEU A 372 -10.44 2.45 14.25
N ALA A 373 -11.63 2.83 13.78
CA ALA A 373 -12.91 2.42 14.38
C ALA A 373 -13.17 0.92 14.24
N SER A 374 -12.43 0.24 13.36
CA SER A 374 -12.39 -1.22 13.23
C SER A 374 -11.62 -1.92 14.35
N SER A 375 -11.26 -1.21 15.42
CA SER A 375 -10.36 -1.67 16.51
C SER A 375 -8.99 -2.11 16.00
N GLY A 376 -8.53 -1.48 14.92
CA GLY A 376 -7.31 -1.83 14.23
C GLY A 376 -6.13 -0.92 14.57
N THR A 377 -5.03 -1.17 13.87
CA THR A 377 -3.82 -0.34 13.90
C THR A 377 -3.67 0.38 12.57
N VAL A 378 -3.54 1.71 12.61
CA VAL A 378 -3.12 2.48 11.43
C VAL A 378 -1.68 2.92 11.65
N THR A 379 -0.82 2.62 10.67
CA THR A 379 0.57 3.03 10.67
C THR A 379 0.82 3.95 9.49
N VAL A 380 1.13 5.20 9.78
CA VAL A 380 1.61 6.17 8.81
C VAL A 380 3.11 6.25 8.95
N ALA A 381 3.83 5.73 7.96
CA ALA A 381 5.27 5.81 7.86
C ALA A 381 5.64 6.80 6.74
N THR A 382 6.78 7.45 6.84
CA THR A 382 7.36 8.18 5.72
C THR A 382 8.81 7.79 5.53
N THR A 383 9.31 7.97 4.31
CA THR A 383 10.67 7.61 3.91
C THR A 383 11.40 8.75 3.21
N PHE A 384 12.74 8.73 3.27
CA PHE A 384 13.58 9.62 2.46
C PHE A 384 13.85 9.00 1.10
N THR A 385 13.00 9.25 0.10
CA THR A 385 13.22 8.77 -1.28
C THR A 385 13.92 9.81 -2.17
N GLY A 386 14.36 10.94 -1.61
CA GLY A 386 14.91 12.08 -2.36
C GLY A 386 13.84 13.02 -2.92
N LEU A 387 12.58 12.63 -2.82
CA LEU A 387 11.41 13.51 -2.93
C LEU A 387 10.97 13.85 -1.50
N GLY A 388 10.72 15.13 -1.24
CA GLY A 388 10.12 15.50 0.05
C GLY A 388 11.06 15.64 1.24
N THR A 389 10.47 15.91 2.41
CA THR A 389 11.18 16.15 3.68
C THR A 389 11.04 15.01 4.69
N GLY A 390 10.24 13.98 4.40
CA GLY A 390 9.97 12.91 5.34
C GLY A 390 8.92 13.25 6.40
N ASN A 391 8.13 14.31 6.22
CA ASN A 391 7.28 14.86 7.28
C ASN A 391 5.89 14.23 7.32
N ILE A 392 5.37 14.06 8.54
CA ILE A 392 3.95 13.79 8.81
C ILE A 392 3.34 15.04 9.43
N THR A 393 2.29 15.59 8.83
CA THR A 393 1.63 16.82 9.34
C THR A 393 0.13 16.63 9.51
N PHE A 394 -0.39 16.93 10.69
CA PHE A 394 -1.84 17.06 10.89
C PHE A 394 -2.28 18.46 10.44
N ALA A 395 -3.03 18.53 9.34
CA ALA A 395 -3.53 19.76 8.73
C ALA A 395 -4.93 20.17 9.25
N ASN A 396 -5.58 19.32 10.03
CA ASN A 396 -6.86 19.58 10.69
C ASN A 396 -6.96 18.83 12.02
N ASP A 397 -7.91 19.23 12.88
CA ASP A 397 -8.20 18.51 14.11
C ASP A 397 -8.69 17.09 13.78
N PHE A 398 -8.17 16.11 14.50
CA PHE A 398 -8.56 14.71 14.38
C PHE A 398 -9.36 14.29 15.61
N THR A 399 -10.47 13.58 15.40
CA THR A 399 -11.25 12.98 16.49
C THR A 399 -11.45 11.51 16.19
N TYR A 400 -10.88 10.63 17.02
CA TYR A 400 -11.20 9.22 16.99
C TYR A 400 -12.60 9.00 17.59
N SER A 401 -13.53 8.52 16.76
CA SER A 401 -14.94 8.34 17.11
C SER A 401 -15.31 6.89 17.50
N GLY A 402 -14.35 5.97 17.44
CA GLY A 402 -14.56 4.58 17.79
C GLY A 402 -14.86 4.36 19.28
N VAL A 403 -15.39 3.17 19.58
CA VAL A 403 -15.87 2.78 20.92
C VAL A 403 -14.97 1.77 21.63
N ALA A 404 -13.90 1.33 20.96
CA ALA A 404 -12.94 0.35 21.45
C ALA A 404 -11.53 0.93 21.41
N ALA A 405 -10.55 0.19 21.92
CA ALA A 405 -9.16 0.62 21.84
C ALA A 405 -8.64 0.52 20.39
N ALA A 406 -7.87 1.51 19.97
CA ALA A 406 -7.18 1.50 18.67
C ALA A 406 -5.75 2.06 18.79
N THR A 407 -4.93 1.84 17.77
CA THR A 407 -3.54 2.31 17.75
C THR A 407 -3.24 3.10 16.50
N LEU A 408 -2.73 4.31 16.67
CA LEU A 408 -2.18 5.16 15.61
C LEU A 408 -0.67 5.27 15.79
N ASN A 409 0.07 4.67 14.86
CA ASN A 409 1.52 4.79 14.76
C ASN A 409 1.88 5.83 13.70
N LEU A 410 2.77 6.75 14.05
CA LEU A 410 3.32 7.76 13.16
C LEU A 410 4.84 7.60 13.17
N PHE A 411 5.42 7.18 12.05
CA PHE A 411 6.86 6.96 11.88
C PHE A 411 7.40 7.89 10.82
N ALA A 412 7.92 9.04 11.22
CA ALA A 412 8.43 10.02 10.26
C ALA A 412 9.93 9.86 10.02
N ALA A 413 10.34 9.81 8.76
CA ALA A 413 11.73 10.00 8.38
C ALA A 413 12.23 11.41 8.73
N GLY A 414 11.37 12.43 8.59
CA GLY A 414 11.59 13.82 8.99
C GLY A 414 10.91 14.14 10.32
N ASP A 415 10.17 15.24 10.35
CA ASP A 415 9.44 15.74 11.52
C ASP A 415 8.00 15.19 11.58
N ILE A 416 7.44 15.13 12.80
CA ILE A 416 6.00 14.98 13.02
C ILE A 416 5.46 16.30 13.55
N ASN A 417 4.55 16.93 12.80
CA ASN A 417 3.97 18.23 13.12
C ASN A 417 2.52 18.07 13.57
N PHE A 418 2.29 18.29 14.87
CA PHE A 418 0.95 18.42 15.44
C PHE A 418 0.55 19.90 15.49
N ASP A 419 0.03 20.41 14.38
CA ASP A 419 -0.48 21.78 14.28
C ASP A 419 -1.93 21.90 14.77
N HIS A 420 -2.59 20.74 14.91
CA HIS A 420 -4.02 20.57 15.20
C HIS A 420 -4.29 19.53 16.29
N ALA A 421 -5.42 19.69 16.99
CA ALA A 421 -5.75 18.88 18.15
C ALA A 421 -6.08 17.43 17.79
N ILE A 422 -5.80 16.50 18.70
CA ILE A 422 -6.26 15.11 18.63
C ILE A 422 -7.19 14.86 19.81
N ASN A 423 -8.41 14.43 19.52
CA ASN A 423 -9.39 14.04 20.53
C ASN A 423 -9.81 12.59 20.31
N SER A 424 -10.30 11.97 21.38
CA SER A 424 -10.65 10.55 21.33
C SER A 424 -11.86 10.25 22.21
N GLY A 425 -12.81 9.47 21.68
CA GLY A 425 -13.97 8.96 22.41
C GLY A 425 -13.69 7.71 23.24
N ALA A 426 -12.65 6.95 22.88
CA ALA A 426 -12.18 5.73 23.55
C ALA A 426 -10.66 5.71 23.65
N ALA A 427 -10.06 4.64 24.18
CA ALA A 427 -8.61 4.56 24.33
C ALA A 427 -7.91 4.58 22.96
N LEU A 428 -7.11 5.61 22.69
CA LEU A 428 -6.30 5.71 21.47
C LEU A 428 -4.82 5.66 21.83
N ASN A 429 -4.13 4.56 21.51
CA ASN A 429 -2.68 4.54 21.64
C ASN A 429 -2.10 5.40 20.52
N LEU A 430 -1.40 6.48 20.87
CA LEU A 430 -0.77 7.38 19.93
C LEU A 430 0.74 7.30 20.09
N ILE A 431 1.39 6.67 19.10
CA ILE A 431 2.83 6.46 19.09
C ILE A 431 3.40 7.27 17.94
N ALA A 432 4.13 8.34 18.25
CA ALA A 432 4.81 9.18 17.26
C ALA A 432 6.32 9.06 17.44
N ASN A 433 7.02 8.61 16.41
CA ASN A 433 8.46 8.49 16.39
C ASN A 433 9.00 9.15 15.11
N ALA A 434 9.68 10.27 15.30
CA ALA A 434 10.30 11.07 14.25
C ALA A 434 11.82 10.86 14.27
N ALA A 435 12.45 10.70 13.11
CA ALA A 435 13.92 10.83 13.05
C ALA A 435 14.34 12.30 13.24
N GLY A 436 13.51 13.24 12.78
CA GLY A 436 13.57 14.67 13.11
C GLY A 436 12.93 14.98 14.45
N ASN A 437 12.15 16.06 14.53
CA ASN A 437 11.49 16.51 15.75
C ASN A 437 10.02 16.09 15.80
N VAL A 438 9.47 16.03 17.02
CA VAL A 438 8.02 16.05 17.23
C VAL A 438 7.63 17.46 17.66
N ASN A 439 6.92 18.19 16.80
CA ASN A 439 6.62 19.61 16.95
C ASN A 439 5.15 19.84 17.30
N PHE A 440 4.89 20.73 18.25
CA PHE A 440 3.56 21.22 18.60
C PHE A 440 3.47 22.71 18.27
N ASN A 441 3.08 23.06 17.03
CA ASN A 441 3.18 24.44 16.53
C ASN A 441 1.88 25.25 16.62
N SER A 442 0.81 24.70 17.20
CA SER A 442 -0.48 25.38 17.26
C SER A 442 -0.40 26.75 17.96
N ALA A 443 -0.93 27.80 17.34
CA ALA A 443 -0.90 29.16 17.88
C ALA A 443 -1.88 29.40 19.07
N GLY A 444 -2.84 28.49 19.27
CA GLY A 444 -3.93 28.59 20.26
C GLY A 444 -3.82 27.62 21.43
N THR A 445 -4.95 27.33 22.07
CA THR A 445 -5.06 26.18 22.99
C THR A 445 -5.07 24.90 22.16
N PHE A 446 -4.22 23.95 22.51
CA PHE A 446 -4.08 22.67 21.81
C PHE A 446 -4.17 21.53 22.81
N ALA A 447 -4.85 20.45 22.44
CA ALA A 447 -4.93 19.27 23.27
C ALA A 447 -4.76 17.98 22.45
N ILE A 448 -4.02 17.04 23.03
CA ILE A 448 -4.05 15.62 22.66
C ILE A 448 -4.74 14.89 23.80
N ASN A 449 -5.94 14.39 23.55
CA ASN A 449 -6.74 13.60 24.50
C ASN A 449 -6.91 12.19 23.94
N THR A 450 -6.31 11.19 24.59
CA THR A 450 -6.38 9.77 24.14
C THR A 450 -7.29 8.90 24.98
N ALA A 451 -8.02 9.49 25.93
CA ALA A 451 -9.10 8.86 26.72
C ALA A 451 -8.75 7.47 27.29
N GLY A 452 -7.55 7.32 27.85
CA GLY A 452 -7.06 6.08 28.47
C GLY A 452 -5.96 5.37 27.68
N GLY A 453 -5.74 5.73 26.42
CA GLY A 453 -4.66 5.19 25.59
C GLY A 453 -3.29 5.81 25.88
N ASP A 454 -2.23 5.04 25.63
CA ASP A 454 -0.86 5.50 25.83
C ASP A 454 -0.45 6.56 24.80
N VAL A 455 0.37 7.52 25.22
CA VAL A 455 0.99 8.53 24.37
C VAL A 455 2.49 8.38 24.45
N SER A 456 3.15 8.16 23.32
CA SER A 456 4.61 8.09 23.24
C SER A 456 5.12 8.96 22.10
N PHE A 457 5.86 10.01 22.41
CA PHE A 457 6.48 10.91 21.45
C PHE A 457 8.00 10.79 21.55
N THR A 458 8.62 10.34 20.46
CA THR A 458 10.06 10.19 20.34
C THR A 458 10.56 11.01 19.16
N GLY A 459 11.60 11.80 19.37
CA GLY A 459 12.27 12.57 18.33
C GLY A 459 13.72 12.88 18.68
N THR A 460 14.40 13.62 17.81
CA THR A 460 15.62 14.34 18.16
C THR A 460 15.32 15.32 19.29
N GLU A 461 14.28 16.14 19.12
CA GLU A 461 13.64 16.94 20.16
C GLU A 461 12.12 16.75 20.15
N VAL A 462 11.50 16.80 21.33
CA VAL A 462 10.06 17.02 21.46
C VAL A 462 9.86 18.51 21.75
N VAL A 463 9.41 19.25 20.73
CA VAL A 463 9.35 20.72 20.74
C VAL A 463 7.93 21.19 20.98
N ILE A 464 7.75 21.79 22.13
CA ILE A 464 6.47 22.26 22.59
C ILE A 464 6.43 23.79 22.50
N GLY A 465 5.71 24.31 21.48
CA GLY A 465 5.63 25.73 21.16
C GLY A 465 5.02 26.61 22.26
N ALA A 466 5.20 27.93 22.12
CA ALA A 466 4.54 28.93 22.96
C ALA A 466 3.19 29.32 22.35
N GLY A 467 2.16 28.47 22.48
CA GLY A 467 0.78 28.85 22.16
C GLY A 467 0.21 29.82 23.20
N ALA A 468 -0.59 30.80 22.75
CA ALA A 468 -1.20 31.80 23.63
C ALA A 468 -2.24 31.22 24.62
N GLY A 469 -2.56 29.92 24.50
CA GLY A 469 -3.62 29.24 25.24
C GLY A 469 -3.20 27.99 26.03
N GLY A 470 -1.90 27.70 26.15
CA GLY A 470 -1.37 26.46 26.73
C GLY A 470 -1.62 25.24 25.83
N HIS A 471 -0.74 24.24 25.89
CA HIS A 471 -1.04 22.95 25.27
C HIS A 471 -1.12 21.84 26.32
N THR A 472 -1.89 20.80 26.03
CA THR A 472 -2.17 19.70 26.99
C THR A 472 -2.02 18.35 26.29
N ILE A 473 -1.39 17.40 26.98
CA ILE A 473 -1.41 15.99 26.61
C ILE A 473 -2.08 15.25 27.76
N ASN A 474 -3.21 14.63 27.49
CA ASN A 474 -4.05 13.95 28.47
C ASN A 474 -4.33 12.51 28.02
N SER A 475 -3.60 11.58 28.61
CA SER A 475 -3.81 10.15 28.41
C SER A 475 -4.89 9.54 29.29
N GLY A 476 -5.50 10.31 30.20
CA GLY A 476 -6.37 9.77 31.24
C GLY A 476 -5.61 8.78 32.13
N THR A 477 -5.91 7.48 31.98
CA THR A 477 -5.22 6.39 32.70
C THR A 477 -4.00 5.84 31.96
N GLY A 478 -3.79 6.20 30.70
CA GLY A 478 -2.64 5.76 29.91
C GLY A 478 -1.34 6.44 30.34
N ASN A 479 -0.22 5.93 29.88
CA ASN A 479 1.09 6.52 30.10
C ASN A 479 1.34 7.68 29.13
N VAL A 480 2.13 8.67 29.54
CA VAL A 480 2.69 9.70 28.66
C VAL A 480 4.21 9.61 28.72
N ALA A 481 4.83 9.36 27.57
CA ALA A 481 6.27 9.35 27.38
C ALA A 481 6.67 10.40 26.35
N LEU A 482 7.56 11.32 26.74
CA LEU A 482 8.19 12.31 25.86
C LEU A 482 9.69 12.07 25.87
N ILE A 483 10.27 11.71 24.72
CA ILE A 483 11.65 11.23 24.63
C ILE A 483 12.37 12.01 23.52
N GLY A 484 13.31 12.87 23.93
CA GLY A 484 14.27 13.48 23.01
C GLY A 484 15.61 12.78 23.08
N SER A 485 16.13 12.39 21.92
CA SER A 485 17.41 11.71 21.78
C SER A 485 18.50 12.67 21.29
N SER A 486 18.73 13.76 22.04
CA SER A 486 19.67 14.78 21.60
C SER A 486 21.13 14.26 21.62
N GLY A 487 21.68 13.95 20.44
CA GLY A 487 23.07 13.49 20.26
C GLY A 487 24.12 14.61 20.17
N ALA A 488 23.72 15.87 20.23
CA ALA A 488 24.61 17.03 20.06
C ALA A 488 24.79 17.82 21.38
N PRO A 489 26.00 18.30 21.70
CA PRO A 489 26.20 19.17 22.86
C PRO A 489 25.42 20.48 22.72
N GLY A 490 24.41 20.70 23.57
CA GLY A 490 23.62 21.93 23.63
C GLY A 490 22.15 21.82 23.23
N SER A 491 21.69 20.66 22.75
CA SER A 491 20.26 20.41 22.48
C SER A 491 19.53 19.85 23.70
N THR A 492 18.37 20.41 23.99
CA THR A 492 17.48 19.98 25.08
C THR A 492 16.52 18.93 24.51
N GLY A 493 16.61 17.67 24.95
CA GLY A 493 15.73 16.61 24.44
C GLY A 493 14.23 16.91 24.56
N ILE A 494 13.81 17.72 25.53
CA ILE A 494 12.45 18.27 25.61
C ILE A 494 12.56 19.79 25.71
N VAL A 495 11.94 20.51 24.78
CA VAL A 495 11.88 21.98 24.76
C VAL A 495 10.49 22.42 25.17
N ILE A 496 10.35 23.07 26.34
CA ILE A 496 9.09 23.66 26.81
C ILE A 496 9.27 25.19 26.89
N ASN A 497 8.55 25.93 26.05
CA ASN A 497 8.56 27.41 26.07
C ASN A 497 7.68 27.93 27.23
N PRO A 498 7.90 29.12 27.85
CA PRO A 498 7.52 29.45 29.23
C PRO A 498 6.03 29.78 29.47
N SER A 499 5.11 29.15 28.76
CA SER A 499 3.65 29.36 28.86
C SER A 499 2.89 28.19 29.51
N TRP A 500 3.59 27.22 30.09
CA TRP A 500 3.02 25.92 30.47
C TRP A 500 2.77 25.75 31.97
N CYS A 501 1.64 25.11 32.31
CA CYS A 501 1.39 24.49 33.61
C CYS A 501 1.39 22.97 33.40
N VAL A 502 2.31 22.24 34.06
CA VAL A 502 2.23 20.77 34.15
C VAL A 502 1.28 20.46 35.29
N GLU A 503 0.03 20.12 34.98
CA GLU A 503 -0.95 19.71 36.01
C GLU A 503 -0.98 18.18 36.07
N HIS A 504 -0.36 17.63 37.12
CA HIS A 504 -0.40 16.22 37.44
C HIS A 504 -1.68 15.94 38.27
N ASP A 505 -2.59 15.10 37.78
CA ASP A 505 -3.72 14.59 38.60
C ASP A 505 -3.16 13.65 39.68
N GLN A 506 -2.76 14.25 40.80
CA GLN A 506 -2.30 13.63 42.02
C GLN A 506 -3.46 12.88 42.72
N ARG A 507 -3.88 11.73 42.20
CA ARG A 507 -4.61 10.75 43.02
C ARG A 507 -3.74 9.72 43.71
N ASN A 508 -2.41 9.83 43.66
CA ASN A 508 -1.51 9.21 44.64
C ASN A 508 -0.09 9.84 44.61
N ASN A 509 0.33 10.33 45.78
CA ASN A 509 1.67 10.69 46.24
C ASN A 509 2.33 12.02 45.82
N PHE A 510 2.40 12.88 46.85
CA PHE A 510 3.17 14.10 47.10
C PHE A 510 4.39 14.36 46.21
N LEU A 511 4.42 15.54 45.59
CA LEU A 511 5.45 16.57 45.78
C LEU A 511 4.92 17.93 45.28
N ASP A 512 5.09 18.95 46.13
CA ASP A 512 4.53 20.30 46.03
C ASP A 512 5.38 21.19 45.09
N TRP A 513 4.74 21.94 44.17
CA TRP A 513 5.40 23.04 43.44
C TRP A 513 4.61 24.33 43.63
N ASP A 514 5.24 25.28 44.34
CA ASP A 514 4.65 26.52 44.82
C ASP A 514 4.34 27.49 43.67
N ARG A 515 3.15 28.09 43.79
CA ARG A 515 2.47 28.96 42.85
C ARG A 515 2.72 30.40 43.28
N GLN A 516 3.54 31.16 42.55
CA GLN A 516 3.60 32.62 42.76
C GLN A 516 3.54 33.41 41.47
N TYR A 517 2.33 33.79 41.06
CA TYR A 517 2.08 35.07 40.42
C TYR A 517 0.66 35.51 40.75
N GLN A 518 0.48 36.45 41.70
CA GLN A 518 -0.45 37.59 41.63
C GLN A 518 -0.25 38.56 42.81
N ARG A 519 0.11 39.81 42.44
CA ARG A 519 -0.24 41.11 43.03
C ARG A 519 0.49 41.67 44.28
N SER A 520 1.20 42.76 43.97
CA SER A 520 1.14 44.09 44.61
C SER A 520 2.23 44.50 45.62
N ARG A 521 2.92 45.58 45.23
CA ARG A 521 3.45 46.71 46.03
C ARG A 521 4.05 46.41 47.41
N GLY A 522 5.33 46.76 47.56
CA GLY A 522 5.87 47.22 48.84
C GLY A 522 7.28 46.75 49.11
N SER A 523 8.20 47.69 49.21
CA SER A 523 9.59 47.48 49.55
C SER A 523 9.77 46.82 50.92
N ARG A 524 10.74 45.90 51.02
CA ARG A 524 11.72 45.81 52.13
C ARG A 524 12.76 44.72 51.82
N LYS A 525 14.03 45.14 51.75
CA LYS A 525 15.19 44.25 51.71
C LYS A 525 15.35 43.58 53.07
N TYR A 526 15.41 42.27 53.11
CA TYR A 526 16.03 41.51 54.21
C TYR A 526 17.23 40.74 53.64
N HIS A 527 18.40 40.99 54.20
CA HIS A 527 19.58 40.17 53.98
C HIS A 527 19.46 38.92 54.85
N HIS A 528 19.37 37.74 54.24
CA HIS A 528 19.71 36.47 54.89
C HIS A 528 20.91 35.85 54.16
N ARG A 529 22.01 35.64 54.91
CA ARG A 529 23.16 34.86 54.45
C ARG A 529 22.73 33.39 54.36
N TRP A 530 22.91 32.78 53.20
CA TRP A 530 22.83 31.34 53.03
C TRP A 530 24.24 30.75 53.22
N GLY A 531 24.43 29.94 54.27
CA GLY A 531 25.56 29.00 54.33
C GLY A 531 25.20 27.77 53.51
N GLN A 532 26.14 27.28 52.69
CA GLN A 532 25.96 26.02 51.96
C GLN A 532 26.22 24.85 52.91
N ARG A 533 25.29 23.88 52.94
CA ARG A 533 25.52 22.58 53.58
C ARG A 533 26.09 21.62 52.54
N HIS A 534 27.11 20.86 52.93
CA HIS A 534 27.63 19.76 52.12
C HIS A 534 27.43 18.44 52.86
N PHE A 535 27.16 17.38 52.10
CA PHE A 535 26.89 16.04 52.62
C PHE A 535 28.21 15.28 52.79
N ASP A 536 28.50 14.82 54.01
CA ASP A 536 29.70 14.01 54.27
C ASP A 536 29.37 12.52 54.08
N TRP A 537 29.82 12.00 52.94
CA TRP A 537 29.59 10.62 52.52
C TRP A 537 30.24 9.57 53.44
N ASN A 538 31.20 9.94 54.29
CA ASN A 538 31.82 9.00 55.23
C ASN A 538 31.03 8.86 56.54
N ARG A 539 30.12 9.79 56.84
CA ARG A 539 29.31 9.79 58.07
C ARG A 539 27.81 9.73 57.82
N TRP A 540 27.38 9.86 56.56
CA TRP A 540 25.96 9.84 56.17
C TRP A 540 25.13 10.90 56.90
N ASP A 541 25.69 12.11 57.07
CA ASP A 541 24.98 13.22 57.69
C ASP A 541 25.39 14.57 57.05
N TRP A 542 24.55 15.60 57.22
CA TRP A 542 24.76 16.93 56.67
C TRP A 542 25.51 17.84 57.65
N VAL A 543 26.64 18.41 57.21
CA VAL A 543 27.45 19.31 58.05
C VAL A 543 27.45 20.73 57.46
N TRP A 544 27.45 21.72 58.35
CA TRP A 544 27.53 23.15 57.99
C TRP A 544 28.99 23.56 57.73
N GLY A 545 29.22 24.26 56.61
CA GLY A 545 30.47 24.96 56.29
C GLY A 545 30.45 26.42 56.71
#